data_AF-A0A6U3UMJ6-F1
#
_entry.id   AF-A0A6U3UMJ6-F1
#
_cell.length_a   1.000
_cell.length_b   1.000
_cell.length_c   1.000
_cell.angle_alpha   90.00
_cell.angle_beta   90.00
_cell.angle_gamma   90.00
#
_symmetry.space_group_name_H-M   'P 1'
#
loop_
_entity.id
_entity.type
_entity.pdbx_description
1 polymer ?
#
loop_
_entity_poly.entity_id
_entity_poly.type
_entity_poly.pdbx_seq_one_letter_code
_entity_poly.pdbx_strand_id
1 'polypeptide(L)'
;MMFKISTALLLVTMMVEEAPFLLKSSSPSLPMTASAFAAFSSTNSLKQRANAHLLSTLTPLSSSKKEEEEEGYQVEISYEGRKTTLNVKPDEPILSAMERSHVSKTLCLPDIPHECRRGNCLTCTGIHAPNSNVSNLVSEDNGLSPHLSKKTFENKKGEEGGYVLTCSSFVVGDGVKLELGRNDDIWTEVYSDRLMGDDMERIGMEARAKLLRRVAEQNVQKWAKETEKALRQSGR
;
A
#
# COMPACT_ATOMS: atom_id res chain seq x y z
N MET A 1 35.25 19.73 -54.07
CA MET A 1 35.75 20.25 -52.78
C MET A 1 34.91 19.62 -51.67
N MET A 2 35.46 18.60 -50.99
CA MET A 2 34.78 17.85 -49.93
C MET A 2 35.37 18.29 -48.58
N PHE A 3 34.53 18.84 -47.70
CA PHE A 3 34.89 19.09 -46.31
C PHE A 3 34.59 17.84 -45.48
N LYS A 4 35.65 17.21 -44.94
CA LYS A 4 35.55 16.20 -43.89
C LYS A 4 35.53 16.92 -42.54
N ILE A 5 34.38 16.94 -41.86
CA ILE A 5 34.30 17.35 -40.46
C ILE A 5 34.59 16.10 -39.61
N SER A 6 35.73 16.14 -38.93
CA SER A 6 36.18 15.11 -38.00
C SER A 6 35.47 15.30 -36.66
N THR A 7 34.49 14.45 -36.37
CA THR A 7 33.76 14.45 -35.09
C THR A 7 34.65 13.79 -34.04
N ALA A 8 35.46 14.61 -33.36
CA ALA A 8 36.24 14.18 -32.20
C ALA A 8 35.29 13.99 -31.00
N LEU A 9 35.18 12.73 -30.62
CA LEU A 9 34.52 12.17 -29.45
C LEU A 9 35.09 12.81 -28.16
N LEU A 10 34.31 13.65 -27.48
CA LEU A 10 34.68 14.25 -26.20
C LEU A 10 34.03 13.45 -25.07
N LEU A 11 34.66 12.32 -24.74
CA LEU A 11 34.40 11.54 -23.53
C LEU A 11 34.98 12.29 -22.33
N VAL A 12 34.14 13.08 -21.65
CA VAL A 12 34.46 13.61 -20.32
C VAL A 12 34.22 12.48 -19.32
N THR A 13 35.25 11.69 -19.05
CA THR A 13 35.30 10.78 -17.92
C THR A 13 35.35 11.61 -16.63
N MET A 14 34.22 11.75 -15.95
CA MET A 14 34.18 12.22 -14.58
C MET A 14 34.85 11.17 -13.69
N MET A 15 36.10 11.43 -13.30
CA MET A 15 36.76 10.69 -12.23
C MET A 15 36.13 11.10 -10.90
N VAL A 16 35.13 10.34 -10.47
CA VAL A 16 34.67 10.32 -9.09
C VAL A 16 35.62 9.40 -8.34
N GLU A 17 36.68 9.98 -7.75
CA GLU A 17 37.47 9.32 -6.72
C GLU A 17 36.56 9.08 -5.51
N GLU A 18 36.24 7.82 -5.25
CA GLU A 18 35.58 7.40 -4.02
C GLU A 18 36.53 7.60 -2.83
N ALA A 19 36.34 8.70 -2.11
CA ALA A 19 36.95 8.87 -0.79
C ALA A 19 36.23 7.95 0.22
N PRO A 20 36.96 7.13 1.01
CA PRO A 20 36.36 6.33 2.08
C PRO A 20 35.87 7.28 3.18
N PHE A 21 34.55 7.44 3.25
CA PHE A 21 33.87 8.27 4.24
C PHE A 21 33.79 7.49 5.57
N LEU A 22 34.80 7.64 6.42
CA LEU A 22 34.74 7.19 7.82
C LEU A 22 33.77 8.09 8.61
N LEU A 23 32.50 7.72 8.63
CA LEU A 23 31.50 8.26 9.55
C LEU A 23 31.87 7.85 10.98
N LYS A 24 32.52 8.74 11.72
CA LYS A 24 32.60 8.66 13.18
C LYS A 24 31.25 9.14 13.73
N SER A 25 30.34 8.21 13.96
CA SER A 25 29.05 8.46 14.59
C SER A 25 29.25 8.79 16.07
N SER A 26 29.42 10.08 16.39
CA SER A 26 29.22 10.59 17.74
C SER A 26 27.74 10.91 17.91
N SER A 27 26.99 9.98 18.47
CA SER A 27 25.60 10.14 18.87
C SER A 27 25.48 11.19 19.99
N PRO A 28 24.73 12.29 19.84
CA PRO A 28 24.31 13.08 20.99
C PRO A 28 23.18 12.35 21.70
N SER A 29 23.46 11.83 22.90
CA SER A 29 22.46 11.36 23.84
C SER A 29 21.60 12.53 24.31
N LEU A 30 20.35 12.60 23.84
CA LEU A 30 19.36 13.52 24.37
C LEU A 30 18.74 12.94 25.65
N PRO A 31 18.54 13.75 26.70
CA PRO A 31 17.93 13.30 27.94
C PRO A 31 16.43 13.02 27.75
N MET A 32 16.01 11.85 28.24
CA MET A 32 14.60 11.52 28.45
C MET A 32 14.00 12.53 29.43
N THR A 33 13.01 13.29 28.98
CA THR A 33 12.08 13.98 29.88
C THR A 33 10.74 13.26 29.81
N ALA A 34 10.40 12.65 30.93
CA ALA A 34 9.10 12.05 31.22
C ALA A 34 8.18 13.14 31.77
N SER A 35 7.00 13.31 31.15
CA SER A 35 5.77 13.91 31.70
C SER A 35 4.84 14.14 30.51
N ALA A 36 3.52 14.04 30.55
CA ALA A 36 2.47 13.55 31.44
C ALA A 36 1.17 13.88 30.66
N PHE A 37 0.04 13.34 31.10
CA PHE A 37 -1.33 13.60 30.59
C PHE A 37 -1.68 12.89 29.26
N ALA A 38 -2.81 12.20 29.10
CA ALA A 38 -3.96 12.00 29.97
C ALA A 38 -4.58 10.62 29.66
N ALA A 39 -4.94 9.90 30.73
CA ALA A 39 -5.86 8.78 30.66
C ALA A 39 -7.25 9.31 30.30
N PHE A 40 -7.81 8.89 29.18
CA PHE A 40 -9.24 9.02 28.92
C PHE A 40 -9.91 7.68 29.23
N SER A 41 -10.19 7.47 30.52
CA SER A 41 -11.12 6.45 30.97
C SER A 41 -12.53 6.87 30.57
N SER A 42 -13.09 6.24 29.53
CA SER A 42 -14.54 6.25 29.32
C SER A 42 -15.15 5.02 30.00
N THR A 43 -15.49 5.19 31.27
CA THR A 43 -16.50 4.40 31.94
C THR A 43 -17.87 4.84 31.44
N ASN A 44 -18.57 3.99 30.70
CA ASN A 44 -20.03 4.11 30.63
C ASN A 44 -20.65 2.88 31.27
N SER A 45 -21.33 3.16 32.39
CA SER A 45 -21.91 2.22 33.30
C SER A 45 -23.21 1.63 32.76
N LEU A 46 -23.41 0.38 33.15
CA LEU A 46 -24.67 -0.33 33.29
C LEU A 46 -25.89 0.58 33.54
N LYS A 47 -26.91 0.42 32.71
CA LYS A 47 -28.31 0.47 33.16
C LYS A 47 -28.98 -0.85 32.79
N GLN A 48 -29.00 -1.74 33.78
CA GLN A 48 -29.96 -2.82 33.85
C GLN A 48 -31.38 -2.24 33.93
N ARG A 49 -32.27 -2.70 33.07
CA ARG A 49 -33.69 -2.80 33.38
C ARG A 49 -34.14 -4.21 33.07
N ALA A 50 -34.46 -4.93 34.14
CA ALA A 50 -35.23 -6.14 34.13
C ALA A 50 -36.63 -5.85 33.57
N ASN A 51 -37.15 -6.77 32.76
CA ASN A 51 -38.56 -7.12 32.75
C ASN A 51 -38.68 -8.59 32.32
N ALA A 52 -39.13 -9.40 33.28
CA ALA A 52 -39.63 -10.76 33.07
C ALA A 52 -41.07 -10.71 32.52
N HIS A 53 -41.62 -11.90 32.23
CA HIS A 53 -42.98 -12.19 31.72
C HIS A 53 -43.14 -11.94 30.20
N LEU A 54 -43.41 -12.93 29.35
CA LEU A 54 -44.40 -14.03 29.44
C LEU A 54 -44.04 -15.24 28.56
N LEU A 55 -44.39 -16.45 29.04
CA LEU A 55 -44.47 -17.68 28.24
C LEU A 55 -45.44 -17.48 27.06
N SER A 56 -45.04 -17.94 25.87
CA SER A 56 -45.98 -18.45 24.87
C SER A 56 -45.34 -19.55 24.05
N THR A 57 -45.73 -20.75 24.44
CA THR A 57 -45.68 -22.02 23.71
C THR A 57 -46.19 -21.85 22.29
N LEU A 58 -45.35 -22.05 21.27
CA LEU A 58 -45.80 -22.47 19.94
C LEU A 58 -44.80 -23.47 19.34
N THR A 59 -45.35 -24.62 19.03
CA THR A 59 -44.84 -25.78 18.30
C THR A 59 -44.01 -25.44 17.05
N PRO A 60 -42.87 -26.11 16.79
CA PRO A 60 -42.28 -26.10 15.46
C PRO A 60 -43.07 -27.07 14.58
N LEU A 61 -43.99 -26.51 13.80
CA LEU A 61 -44.55 -27.20 12.64
C LEU A 61 -43.42 -27.38 11.63
N SER A 62 -43.10 -28.64 11.32
CA SER A 62 -42.19 -29.05 10.25
C SER A 62 -42.69 -28.45 8.92
N SER A 63 -42.22 -27.25 8.61
CA SER A 63 -42.35 -26.64 7.30
C SER A 63 -41.06 -26.96 6.56
N SER A 64 -41.14 -27.95 5.68
CA SER A 64 -40.15 -28.22 4.64
C SER A 64 -40.05 -26.99 3.74
N LYS A 65 -39.28 -25.98 4.19
CA LYS A 65 -38.82 -24.89 3.33
C LYS A 65 -37.98 -25.55 2.25
N LYS A 66 -38.47 -25.52 1.01
CA LYS A 66 -37.61 -25.62 -0.15
C LYS A 66 -36.57 -24.51 0.04
N GLU A 67 -35.31 -24.89 0.17
CA GLU A 67 -34.19 -23.98 0.07
C GLU A 67 -34.30 -23.34 -1.31
N GLU A 68 -34.88 -22.14 -1.38
CA GLU A 68 -34.68 -21.25 -2.51
C GLU A 68 -33.16 -21.03 -2.55
N GLU A 69 -32.49 -21.60 -3.56
CA GLU A 69 -31.09 -21.35 -3.82
C GLU A 69 -30.89 -19.83 -3.78
N GLU A 70 -30.20 -19.32 -2.76
CA GLU A 70 -29.96 -17.89 -2.61
C GLU A 70 -29.20 -17.41 -3.85
N GLU A 71 -29.91 -16.68 -4.71
CA GLU A 71 -29.41 -16.05 -5.92
C GLU A 71 -28.13 -15.25 -5.58
N GLY A 72 -26.99 -15.71 -6.07
CA GLY A 72 -25.68 -15.17 -5.71
C GLY A 72 -24.55 -15.83 -6.50
N TYR A 73 -23.37 -15.24 -6.40
CA TYR A 73 -22.17 -15.66 -7.11
C TYR A 73 -21.14 -16.25 -6.15
N GLN A 74 -20.48 -17.32 -6.58
CA GLN A 74 -19.46 -17.99 -5.80
C GLN A 74 -18.10 -17.32 -5.99
N VAL A 75 -17.53 -16.83 -4.88
CA VAL A 75 -16.21 -16.21 -4.82
C VAL A 75 -15.29 -17.05 -3.93
N GLU A 76 -14.15 -17.48 -4.47
CA GLU A 76 -13.11 -18.14 -3.66
C GLU A 76 -12.24 -17.06 -3.00
N ILE A 77 -12.13 -17.09 -1.67
CA ILE A 77 -11.22 -16.24 -0.92
C ILE A 77 -10.14 -17.08 -0.27
N SER A 78 -8.89 -16.63 -0.41
CA SER A 78 -7.73 -17.25 0.21
C SER A 78 -6.94 -16.30 1.10
N TYR A 79 -6.39 -16.83 2.19
CA TYR A 79 -5.50 -16.12 3.11
C TYR A 79 -4.46 -17.11 3.67
N GLU A 80 -3.18 -16.79 3.56
CA GLU A 80 -2.06 -17.63 4.05
C GLU A 80 -2.19 -19.13 3.67
N GLY A 81 -2.54 -19.39 2.41
CA GLY A 81 -2.71 -20.75 1.87
C GLY A 81 -4.01 -21.46 2.22
N ARG A 82 -4.85 -20.88 3.09
CA ARG A 82 -6.21 -21.37 3.38
C ARG A 82 -7.20 -20.78 2.39
N LYS A 83 -8.25 -21.53 2.08
CA LYS A 83 -9.26 -21.15 1.08
C LYS A 83 -10.67 -21.43 1.58
N THR A 84 -11.61 -20.61 1.16
CA THR A 84 -13.04 -20.83 1.39
C THR A 84 -13.84 -20.17 0.28
N THR A 85 -15.05 -20.66 0.04
CA THR A 85 -15.94 -20.12 -0.98
C THR A 85 -17.09 -19.38 -0.31
N LEU A 86 -17.38 -18.21 -0.84
CA LEU A 86 -18.39 -17.29 -0.34
C LEU A 86 -19.48 -17.09 -1.39
N ASN A 87 -20.73 -17.16 -0.97
CA ASN A 87 -21.85 -16.73 -1.78
C ASN A 87 -22.08 -15.22 -1.61
N VAL A 88 -21.79 -14.44 -2.65
CA VAL A 88 -21.95 -12.98 -2.69
C VAL A 88 -23.26 -12.65 -3.40
N LYS A 89 -24.15 -11.91 -2.73
CA LYS A 89 -25.44 -11.53 -3.32
C LYS A 89 -25.24 -10.45 -4.40
N PRO A 90 -26.14 -10.36 -5.40
CA PRO A 90 -26.18 -9.20 -6.28
C PRO A 90 -26.25 -7.91 -5.47
N ASP A 91 -25.58 -6.86 -5.94
CA ASP A 91 -25.51 -5.53 -5.29
C ASP A 91 -24.92 -5.53 -3.86
N GLU A 92 -24.28 -6.62 -3.42
CA GLU A 92 -23.55 -6.68 -2.15
C GLU A 92 -22.04 -6.56 -2.41
N PRO A 93 -21.31 -5.68 -1.71
CA PRO A 93 -19.86 -5.62 -1.83
C PRO A 93 -19.25 -6.86 -1.17
N ILE A 94 -18.12 -7.31 -1.72
CA ILE A 94 -17.44 -8.54 -1.25
C ILE A 94 -17.13 -8.49 0.26
N LEU A 95 -16.73 -7.32 0.78
CA LEU A 95 -16.48 -7.14 2.21
C LEU A 95 -17.71 -7.50 3.06
N SER A 96 -18.91 -7.08 2.65
CA SER A 96 -20.15 -7.37 3.39
C SER A 96 -20.45 -8.87 3.39
N ALA A 97 -20.22 -9.54 2.26
CA ALA A 97 -20.37 -11.00 2.17
C ALA A 97 -19.37 -11.75 3.06
N MET A 98 -18.13 -11.26 3.18
CA MET A 98 -17.12 -11.79 4.10
C MET A 98 -17.53 -11.65 5.58
N GLU A 99 -18.09 -10.50 5.95
CA GLU A 99 -18.58 -10.25 7.31
C GLU A 99 -19.75 -11.17 7.67
N ARG A 100 -20.73 -11.28 6.76
CA ARG A 100 -21.93 -12.11 6.91
C ARG A 100 -21.63 -13.61 7.03
N SER A 101 -20.66 -14.08 6.27
CA SER A 101 -20.21 -15.48 6.25
C SER A 101 -19.27 -15.84 7.40
N HIS A 102 -18.84 -14.86 8.20
CA HIS A 102 -17.84 -15.04 9.25
C HIS A 102 -16.53 -15.67 8.75
N VAL A 103 -16.07 -15.25 7.58
CA VAL A 103 -14.89 -15.80 6.88
C VAL A 103 -13.62 -15.77 7.74
N SER A 104 -13.53 -14.80 8.67
CA SER A 104 -12.40 -14.66 9.59
C SER A 104 -12.16 -15.93 10.41
N LYS A 105 -13.22 -16.63 10.83
CA LYS A 105 -13.11 -17.88 11.58
C LYS A 105 -12.56 -19.01 10.71
N THR A 106 -13.10 -19.15 9.49
CA THR A 106 -12.75 -20.23 8.56
C THR A 106 -11.31 -20.11 8.07
N LEU A 107 -10.89 -18.90 7.70
CA LEU A 107 -9.55 -18.63 7.22
C LEU A 107 -8.56 -18.32 8.36
N CYS A 108 -9.02 -18.26 9.61
CA CYS A 108 -8.25 -17.82 10.78
C CYS A 108 -7.59 -16.45 10.61
N LEU A 109 -8.28 -15.51 9.96
CA LEU A 109 -7.86 -14.11 9.97
C LEU A 109 -8.08 -13.55 11.38
N PRO A 110 -7.13 -12.76 11.92
CA PRO A 110 -7.33 -12.03 13.17
C PRO A 110 -8.59 -11.16 13.11
N ASP A 111 -8.74 -10.39 12.03
CA ASP A 111 -9.92 -9.61 11.68
C ASP A 111 -9.99 -9.43 10.15
N ILE A 112 -11.18 -9.16 9.62
CA ILE A 112 -11.35 -8.83 8.20
C ILE A 112 -10.76 -7.45 7.96
N PRO A 113 -9.78 -7.28 7.06
CA PRO A 113 -9.08 -6.02 6.94
C PRO A 113 -9.98 -4.96 6.26
N HIS A 114 -10.35 -3.93 7.01
CA HIS A 114 -11.12 -2.79 6.51
C HIS A 114 -10.97 -1.59 7.45
N GLU A 115 -11.08 -0.37 6.90
CA GLU A 115 -11.12 0.87 7.68
C GLU A 115 -12.20 1.81 7.15
N CYS A 116 -12.05 2.33 5.93
CA CYS A 116 -12.93 3.39 5.44
C CYS A 116 -14.30 2.91 4.92
N ARG A 117 -14.41 1.64 4.50
CA ARG A 117 -15.58 1.03 3.83
C ARG A 117 -16.15 1.84 2.65
N ARG A 118 -15.31 2.65 2.00
CA ARG A 118 -15.69 3.57 0.91
C ARG A 118 -14.73 3.51 -0.28
N GLY A 119 -13.80 2.55 -0.29
CA GLY A 119 -12.77 2.46 -1.32
C GLY A 119 -11.67 3.53 -1.26
N ASN A 120 -11.61 4.38 -0.23
CA ASN A 120 -10.64 5.48 -0.13
C ASN A 120 -9.34 5.11 0.62
N CYS A 121 -9.19 3.85 1.04
CA CYS A 121 -7.99 3.33 1.70
C CYS A 121 -7.64 1.96 1.13
N LEU A 122 -6.38 1.55 1.29
CA LEU A 122 -5.87 0.26 0.78
C LEU A 122 -5.99 -0.89 1.80
N THR A 123 -6.62 -0.67 2.94
CA THR A 123 -6.75 -1.69 3.99
C THR A 123 -7.62 -2.88 3.53
N CYS A 124 -8.67 -2.64 2.73
CA CYS A 124 -9.59 -3.70 2.26
C CYS A 124 -9.12 -4.39 0.96
N THR A 125 -7.83 -4.29 0.63
CA THR A 125 -7.34 -4.75 -0.68
C THR A 125 -7.12 -6.27 -0.70
N GLY A 126 -7.54 -6.89 -1.79
CA GLY A 126 -7.17 -8.24 -2.18
C GLY A 126 -6.50 -8.24 -3.57
N ILE A 127 -5.93 -9.37 -3.95
CA ILE A 127 -5.31 -9.58 -5.25
C ILE A 127 -6.07 -10.70 -5.96
N HIS A 128 -6.29 -10.57 -7.28
CA HIS A 128 -6.76 -11.70 -8.07
C HIS A 128 -5.77 -12.87 -8.02
N ALA A 129 -6.23 -14.05 -7.63
CA ALA A 129 -5.42 -15.27 -7.68
C ALA A 129 -5.16 -15.70 -9.16
N PRO A 130 -4.17 -16.57 -9.42
CA PRO A 130 -3.95 -17.11 -10.77
C PRO A 130 -5.22 -17.79 -11.30
N ASN A 131 -5.61 -17.48 -12.54
CA ASN A 131 -6.85 -17.93 -13.20
C ASN A 131 -8.16 -17.38 -12.58
N SER A 132 -8.10 -16.27 -11.86
CA SER A 132 -9.30 -15.55 -11.40
C SER A 132 -9.99 -14.84 -12.57
N ASN A 133 -11.33 -14.90 -12.63
CA ASN A 133 -12.07 -14.18 -13.64
C ASN A 133 -12.22 -12.70 -13.27
N VAL A 134 -11.31 -11.87 -13.76
CA VAL A 134 -11.30 -10.41 -13.51
C VAL A 134 -12.52 -9.71 -14.13
N SER A 135 -13.05 -10.22 -15.25
CA SER A 135 -14.18 -9.59 -15.94
C SER A 135 -15.51 -9.67 -15.19
N ASN A 136 -15.60 -10.57 -14.21
CA ASN A 136 -16.78 -10.75 -13.36
C ASN A 136 -16.77 -9.88 -12.11
N LEU A 137 -15.83 -8.94 -12.02
CA LEU A 137 -15.71 -8.00 -10.93
C LEU A 137 -15.97 -6.58 -11.45
N VAL A 138 -16.85 -5.85 -10.78
CA VAL A 138 -17.12 -4.45 -11.06
C VAL A 138 -16.75 -3.65 -9.81
N SER A 139 -15.81 -2.72 -9.95
CA SER A 139 -15.47 -1.78 -8.89
C SER A 139 -16.22 -0.47 -9.10
N GLU A 140 -16.84 0.04 -8.05
CA GLU A 140 -17.35 1.41 -8.02
C GLU A 140 -16.20 2.42 -7.96
N ASP A 141 -16.52 3.68 -8.24
CA ASP A 141 -15.57 4.79 -8.16
C ASP A 141 -14.94 4.84 -6.75
N ASN A 142 -13.67 4.43 -6.69
CA ASN A 142 -12.89 4.50 -5.48
C ASN A 142 -12.36 5.93 -5.38
N GLY A 143 -12.67 6.65 -4.30
CA GLY A 143 -12.19 8.02 -4.10
C GLY A 143 -10.69 8.12 -3.80
N LEU A 144 -9.91 7.17 -4.30
CA LEU A 144 -8.46 7.25 -4.39
C LEU A 144 -8.08 8.31 -5.41
N SER A 145 -6.92 8.93 -5.21
CA SER A 145 -6.41 9.86 -6.22
C SER A 145 -6.25 9.15 -7.58
N PRO A 146 -6.45 9.84 -8.71
CA PRO A 146 -6.36 9.22 -10.04
C PRO A 146 -5.04 8.48 -10.29
N HIS A 147 -3.93 8.97 -9.73
CA HIS A 147 -2.64 8.29 -9.80
C HIS A 147 -2.65 6.92 -9.12
N LEU A 148 -3.27 6.82 -7.95
CA LEU A 148 -3.40 5.58 -7.19
C LEU A 148 -4.34 4.62 -7.89
N SER A 149 -5.52 5.11 -8.32
CA SER A 149 -6.48 4.27 -9.04
C SER A 149 -5.87 3.68 -10.30
N LYS A 150 -5.12 4.50 -11.07
CA LYS A 150 -4.44 4.04 -12.28
C LYS A 150 -3.43 2.94 -11.98
N LYS A 151 -2.57 3.14 -10.99
CA LYS A 151 -1.49 2.20 -10.68
C LYS A 151 -1.98 0.90 -10.05
N THR A 152 -3.03 0.99 -9.23
CA THR A 152 -3.58 -0.15 -8.49
C THR A 152 -4.57 -0.96 -9.34
N PHE A 153 -5.37 -0.34 -10.20
CA PHE A 153 -6.44 -1.07 -10.93
C PHE A 153 -6.22 -1.20 -12.43
N GLU A 154 -5.40 -0.37 -13.07
CA GLU A 154 -5.01 -0.63 -14.46
C GLU A 154 -3.96 -1.73 -14.46
N ASN A 155 -4.41 -2.97 -14.64
CA ASN A 155 -3.59 -4.13 -14.93
C ASN A 155 -2.44 -3.72 -15.86
N LYS A 156 -1.19 -3.78 -15.37
CA LYS A 156 -0.03 -3.79 -16.25
C LYS A 156 -0.27 -4.94 -17.23
N LYS A 157 -0.48 -4.61 -18.51
CA LYS A 157 -0.73 -5.59 -19.58
C LYS A 157 0.30 -6.72 -19.49
N GLY A 158 -0.11 -7.88 -18.97
CA GLY A 158 0.74 -9.08 -18.90
C GLY A 158 1.06 -9.60 -17.50
N GLU A 159 0.73 -8.90 -16.42
CA GLU A 159 0.84 -9.45 -15.06
C GLU A 159 -0.50 -10.07 -14.63
N GLU A 160 -0.46 -11.37 -14.28
CA GLU A 160 -1.62 -12.11 -13.78
C GLU A 160 -1.96 -11.65 -12.36
N GLY A 161 -2.80 -10.62 -12.23
CA GLY A 161 -3.40 -10.24 -10.95
C GLY A 161 -3.64 -8.75 -10.78
N GLY A 162 -4.89 -8.31 -10.95
CA GLY A 162 -5.31 -6.96 -10.56
C GLY A 162 -5.54 -6.87 -9.05
N TYR A 163 -5.37 -5.67 -8.49
CA TYR A 163 -5.78 -5.37 -7.13
C TYR A 163 -7.29 -5.11 -7.06
N VAL A 164 -7.91 -5.41 -5.92
CA VAL A 164 -9.36 -5.29 -5.70
C VAL A 164 -9.62 -4.69 -4.34
N LEU A 165 -10.44 -3.64 -4.27
CA LEU A 165 -10.95 -3.13 -2.99
C LEU A 165 -12.24 -3.86 -2.66
N THR A 166 -12.17 -4.84 -1.75
CA THR A 166 -13.32 -5.68 -1.39
C THR A 166 -14.51 -4.88 -0.86
N CYS A 167 -14.27 -3.68 -0.32
CA CYS A 167 -15.28 -2.82 0.27
C CYS A 167 -16.06 -1.95 -0.73
N SER A 168 -15.61 -1.87 -1.98
CA SER A 168 -16.25 -1.09 -3.07
C SER A 168 -16.26 -1.87 -4.39
N SER A 169 -16.18 -3.20 -4.32
CA SER A 169 -16.22 -4.08 -5.49
C SER A 169 -17.33 -5.10 -5.34
N PHE A 170 -18.02 -5.32 -6.45
CA PHE A 170 -19.20 -6.15 -6.59
C PHE A 170 -18.93 -7.24 -7.61
N VAL A 171 -19.65 -8.34 -7.48
CA VAL A 171 -19.48 -9.53 -8.33
C VAL A 171 -20.68 -9.65 -9.24
N VAL A 172 -20.42 -9.84 -10.53
CA VAL A 172 -21.46 -10.00 -11.57
C VAL A 172 -21.46 -11.39 -12.21
N GLY A 173 -20.58 -12.28 -11.76
CA GLY A 173 -20.48 -13.66 -12.25
C GLY A 173 -19.55 -14.53 -11.42
N ASP A 174 -19.63 -15.84 -11.61
CA ASP A 174 -18.83 -16.83 -10.87
C ASP A 174 -17.35 -16.86 -11.28
N GLY A 175 -16.52 -17.51 -10.46
CA GLY A 175 -15.13 -17.78 -10.80
C GLY A 175 -14.16 -16.65 -10.43
N VAL A 176 -14.63 -15.69 -9.63
CA VAL A 176 -13.76 -14.71 -8.97
C VAL A 176 -13.01 -15.42 -7.84
N LYS A 177 -11.69 -15.28 -7.84
CA LYS A 177 -10.77 -15.81 -6.82
C LYS A 177 -9.87 -14.69 -6.30
N LEU A 178 -9.85 -14.49 -5.00
CA LEU A 178 -9.13 -13.39 -4.36
C LEU A 178 -8.20 -13.89 -3.25
N GLU A 179 -6.98 -13.36 -3.20
CA GLU A 179 -6.02 -13.54 -2.13
C GLU A 179 -5.98 -12.29 -1.24
N LEU A 180 -6.15 -12.49 0.06
CA LEU A 180 -6.10 -11.46 1.09
C LEU A 180 -4.75 -11.49 1.82
N GLY A 181 -4.47 -10.43 2.59
CA GLY A 181 -3.27 -10.37 3.45
C GLY A 181 -2.02 -9.87 2.74
N ARG A 182 -2.18 -9.26 1.56
CA ARG A 182 -1.08 -8.72 0.75
C ARG A 182 -0.98 -7.19 0.82
N ASN A 183 -1.55 -6.60 1.87
CA ASN A 183 -1.66 -5.15 2.02
C ASN A 183 -0.30 -4.46 2.02
N ASP A 184 0.69 -5.03 2.71
CA ASP A 184 2.02 -4.44 2.82
C ASP A 184 2.75 -4.38 1.47
N ASP A 185 2.54 -5.39 0.61
CA ASP A 185 3.08 -5.42 -0.74
C ASP A 185 2.49 -4.28 -1.58
N ILE A 186 1.17 -4.07 -1.47
CA ILE A 186 0.47 -2.99 -2.17
C ILE A 186 0.92 -1.63 -1.67
N TRP A 187 1.02 -1.44 -0.35
CA TRP A 187 1.53 -0.20 0.23
C TRP A 187 2.95 0.09 -0.25
N THR A 188 3.78 -0.94 -0.29
CA THR A 188 5.14 -0.83 -0.80
C THR A 188 5.13 -0.47 -2.28
N GLU A 189 4.40 -1.18 -3.15
CA GLU A 189 4.35 -0.86 -4.58
C GLU A 189 3.79 0.54 -4.83
N VAL A 190 2.69 0.89 -4.18
CA VAL A 190 1.99 2.16 -4.39
C VAL A 190 2.86 3.35 -3.95
N TYR A 191 3.49 3.27 -2.78
CA TYR A 191 4.20 4.40 -2.19
C TYR A 191 5.71 4.36 -2.41
N SER A 192 6.29 3.24 -2.83
CA SER A 192 7.72 3.17 -3.19
C SER A 192 8.06 4.16 -4.29
N ASP A 193 7.27 4.29 -5.34
CA ASP A 193 7.50 5.29 -6.40
C ASP A 193 7.42 6.72 -5.87
N ARG A 194 6.56 6.99 -4.88
CA ARG A 194 6.49 8.32 -4.29
C ARG A 194 7.75 8.64 -3.48
N LEU A 195 8.37 7.61 -2.90
CA LEU A 195 9.63 7.74 -2.18
C LEU A 195 10.84 7.69 -3.12
N MET A 196 10.77 6.97 -4.24
CA MET A 196 11.90 6.74 -5.15
C MET A 196 11.79 7.51 -6.46
N GLY A 197 10.80 8.40 -6.60
CA GLY A 197 10.61 9.20 -7.80
C GLY A 197 11.71 10.24 -7.97
N ASP A 198 11.83 10.75 -9.21
CA ASP A 198 12.81 11.76 -9.64
C ASP A 198 12.89 12.97 -8.69
N ASP A 199 11.78 13.32 -8.04
CA ASP A 199 11.74 14.40 -7.05
C ASP A 199 12.54 14.10 -5.79
N MET A 200 12.53 12.87 -5.26
CA MET A 200 13.34 12.56 -4.09
C MET A 200 14.82 12.49 -4.46
N GLU A 201 15.16 11.95 -5.64
CA GLU A 201 16.53 11.98 -6.14
C GLU A 201 17.03 13.43 -6.30
N ARG A 202 16.20 14.30 -6.89
CA ARG A 202 16.48 15.74 -7.03
C ARG A 202 16.68 16.41 -5.67
N ILE A 203 15.78 16.18 -4.71
CA ILE A 203 15.89 16.73 -3.35
C ILE A 203 17.16 16.21 -2.67
N GLY A 204 17.47 14.92 -2.82
CA GLY A 204 18.67 14.29 -2.28
C GLY A 204 19.96 14.89 -2.86
N MET A 205 20.00 15.10 -4.17
CA MET A 205 21.11 15.78 -4.85
C MET A 205 21.25 17.23 -4.39
N GLU A 206 20.14 17.96 -4.24
CA GLU A 206 20.17 19.34 -3.75
C GLU A 206 20.69 19.41 -2.31
N ALA A 207 20.25 18.50 -1.44
CA ALA A 207 20.73 18.38 -0.06
C ALA A 207 22.23 18.05 -0.01
N ARG A 208 22.69 17.11 -0.85
CA ARG A 208 24.11 16.75 -0.96
C ARG A 208 24.95 17.93 -1.46
N ALA A 209 24.48 18.65 -2.47
CA ALA A 209 25.15 19.85 -2.98
C ALA A 209 25.23 20.95 -1.91
N LYS A 210 24.16 21.19 -1.14
CA LYS A 210 24.16 22.13 -0.02
C LYS A 210 25.17 21.73 1.06
N LEU A 211 25.26 20.45 1.40
CA LEU A 211 26.23 19.95 2.37
C LEU A 211 27.67 20.17 1.88
N LEU A 212 27.96 19.82 0.63
CA LEU A 212 29.28 20.01 0.03
C LEU A 212 29.69 21.50 0.03
N ARG A 213 28.75 22.40 -0.28
CA ARG A 213 29.00 23.85 -0.18
C ARG A 213 29.35 24.28 1.24
N ARG A 214 28.56 23.87 2.25
CA ARG A 214 28.87 24.19 3.66
C ARG A 214 30.24 23.68 4.09
N VAL A 215 30.60 22.47 3.69
CA VAL A 215 31.92 21.89 4.01
C VAL A 215 33.05 22.66 3.33
N ALA A 216 32.84 23.11 2.09
CA ALA A 216 33.81 23.95 1.37
C ALA A 216 33.95 25.34 2.01
N GLU A 217 32.84 25.97 2.40
CA GLU A 217 32.81 27.26 3.11
C GLU A 217 33.54 27.19 4.46
N GLN A 218 33.44 26.07 5.17
CA GLN A 218 34.19 25.86 6.42
C GLN A 218 35.68 25.60 6.19
N ASN A 219 36.06 25.12 5.00
CA ASN A 219 37.44 24.71 4.67
C ASN A 219 38.03 25.50 3.50
N VAL A 220 37.87 26.83 3.53
CA VAL A 220 38.30 27.74 2.44
C VAL A 220 39.74 27.50 2.01
N GLN A 221 40.66 27.27 2.96
CA GLN A 221 42.08 27.02 2.69
C GLN A 221 42.32 25.76 1.84
N LYS A 222 41.58 24.68 2.13
CA LYS A 222 41.68 23.43 1.38
C LYS A 222 41.10 23.62 -0.02
N TRP A 223 39.92 24.24 -0.09
CA TRP A 223 39.25 24.54 -1.37
C TRP A 223 40.10 25.43 -2.29
N ALA A 224 40.75 26.46 -1.74
CA ALA A 224 41.64 27.34 -2.50
C ALA A 224 42.83 26.58 -3.10
N LYS A 225 43.49 25.72 -2.31
CA LYS A 225 44.61 24.88 -2.77
C LYS A 225 44.18 23.89 -3.86
N GLU A 226 43.02 23.26 -3.70
CA GLU A 226 42.48 22.31 -4.69
C GLU A 226 42.11 23.02 -5.99
N THR A 227 41.50 24.20 -5.90
CA THR A 227 41.13 25.02 -7.07
C THR A 227 42.37 25.52 -7.81
N GLU A 228 43.40 25.99 -7.09
CA GLU A 228 44.67 26.41 -7.69
C GLU A 228 45.37 25.24 -8.40
N LYS A 229 45.35 24.05 -7.79
CA LYS A 229 45.89 22.82 -8.39
C LYS A 229 45.12 22.45 -9.67
N ALA A 230 43.78 22.50 -9.64
CA ALA A 230 42.95 22.21 -10.80
C ALA A 230 43.18 23.19 -11.94
N LEU A 231 43.31 24.49 -11.64
CA LEU A 231 43.63 25.52 -12.64
C LEU A 231 44.99 25.26 -13.31
N ARG A 232 46.04 24.98 -12.52
CA ARG A 232 47.37 24.62 -13.04
C ARG A 232 47.34 23.38 -13.93
N GLN A 233 46.49 22.40 -13.62
CA GLN A 233 46.34 21.18 -14.42
C GLN A 233 45.51 21.40 -15.69
N SER A 234 44.55 22.33 -15.67
CA SER A 234 43.67 22.63 -16.81
C SER A 234 44.34 23.42 -17.94
N GLY A 235 45.58 23.89 -17.74
CA GLY A 235 46.42 24.40 -18.82
C GLY A 235 45.83 25.56 -19.62
N ARG A 236 45.20 26.52 -18.93
CA ARG A 236 45.08 27.91 -19.41
C ARG A 236 46.03 28.80 -18.64
#